data_AF-A0A952UT08-F1
#
_entry.id   AF-A0A952UT08-F1
#
_cell.length_a   1.000
_cell.length_b   1.000
_cell.length_c   1.000
_cell.angle_alpha   90.00
_cell.angle_beta   90.00
_cell.angle_gamma   90.00
#
_symmetry.space_group_name_H-M   'P 1'
#
loop_
_entity.id
_entity.type
_entity.pdbx_description
1 polymer ?
#
loop_
_entity_poly.entity_id
_entity_poly.type
_entity_poly.pdbx_seq_one_letter_code
_entity_poly.pdbx_strand_id
1 'polypeptide(L)'
;MQRTRSELEAMPHDDLVDRVLEMQDMMREGLAVRDSLHAVLNMVLNAKSDEVARFAEAPEATLDPEELEIKRAWAAARHALSNPLGAARKRSLATD
;
A
#
# COMPACT_ATOMS: atom_id res chain seq x y z
N MET A 1 2.89 -21.00 6.20
CA MET A 1 1.75 -21.93 6.07
C MET A 1 0.67 -21.51 7.04
N GLN A 2 -0.59 -21.44 6.62
CA GLN A 2 -1.72 -21.17 7.50
C GLN A 2 -2.06 -22.46 8.25
N ARG A 3 -2.14 -22.42 9.59
CA ARG A 3 -2.59 -23.56 10.41
C ARG A 3 -4.09 -23.76 10.23
N THR A 4 -4.52 -25.01 10.23
CA THR A 4 -5.93 -25.42 10.19
C THR A 4 -6.60 -25.15 11.54
N ARG A 5 -7.94 -25.10 11.53
CA ARG A 5 -8.72 -24.91 12.76
C ARG A 5 -8.43 -25.98 13.83
N SER A 6 -8.34 -27.24 13.41
CA SER A 6 -8.07 -28.38 14.29
C SER A 6 -6.70 -28.28 14.97
N GLU A 7 -5.70 -27.74 14.26
CA GLU A 7 -4.36 -27.52 14.81
C GLU A 7 -4.34 -26.39 15.84
N LEU A 8 -5.16 -25.34 15.66
CA LEU A 8 -5.30 -24.26 16.64
C LEU A 8 -6.04 -24.72 17.90
N GLU A 9 -7.08 -25.54 17.74
CA GLU A 9 -7.85 -26.09 18.88
C GLU A 9 -7.01 -27.08 19.72
N ALA A 10 -6.00 -27.71 19.12
CA ALA A 10 -5.08 -28.62 19.82
C ALA A 10 -3.90 -27.91 20.51
N MET A 11 -3.71 -26.60 20.31
CA MET A 11 -2.63 -25.86 20.94
C MET A 11 -2.92 -25.59 22.42
N PRO A 12 -1.90 -25.67 23.30
CA PRO A 12 -2.00 -25.15 24.66
C PRO A 12 -2.45 -23.69 24.67
N HIS A 13 -3.19 -23.30 25.71
CA HIS A 13 -3.71 -21.93 25.83
C HIS A 13 -2.59 -20.87 25.80
N ASP A 14 -1.49 -21.14 26.51
CA ASP A 14 -0.35 -20.21 26.58
C ASP A 14 0.28 -19.99 25.19
N ASP A 15 0.46 -21.06 24.40
CA ASP A 15 0.97 -20.97 23.02
C ASP A 15 0.01 -20.21 22.09
N LEU A 16 -1.30 -20.30 22.33
CA LEU A 16 -2.31 -19.53 21.58
C LEU A 16 -2.21 -18.03 21.93
N VAL A 17 -2.03 -17.70 23.21
CA VAL A 17 -1.85 -16.31 23.66
C VAL A 17 -0.60 -15.71 23.04
N ASP A 18 0.54 -16.40 23.13
CA ASP A 18 1.81 -15.95 22.54
C ASP A 18 1.67 -15.72 21.04
N ARG A 19 0.96 -16.62 20.34
CA ARG A 19 0.72 -16.47 18.91
C ARG A 19 -0.15 -15.26 18.57
N VAL A 20 -1.16 -14.96 19.38
CA VAL A 20 -2.00 -13.77 19.20
C VAL A 20 -1.18 -12.50 19.42
N LEU A 21 -0.31 -12.46 20.44
CA LEU A 21 0.57 -11.33 20.70
C LEU A 21 1.54 -11.09 19.54
N GLU A 22 2.18 -12.16 19.04
CA GLU A 22 3.06 -12.08 17.86
C GLU A 22 2.32 -11.51 16.64
N MET A 23 1.10 -12.00 16.36
CA MET A 23 0.29 -11.48 15.25
C MET A 23 -0.09 -10.00 15.45
N GLN A 24 -0.40 -9.59 16.68
CA GLN A 24 -0.69 -8.19 16.99
C GLN A 24 0.53 -7.29 16.79
N ASP A 25 1.72 -7.76 17.17
CA ASP A 25 2.97 -7.03 16.96
C ASP A 25 3.31 -6.92 15.48
N MET A 26 3.21 -8.02 14.72
CA MET A 26 3.35 -8.00 13.26
C MET A 26 2.35 -7.03 12.59
N MET A 27 1.10 -6.99 13.07
CA MET A 27 0.11 -6.03 12.58
C MET A 27 0.52 -4.59 12.89
N ARG A 28 1.01 -4.32 14.11
CA ARG A 28 1.48 -2.99 14.51
C ARG A 28 2.67 -2.53 13.67
N GLU A 29 3.64 -3.41 13.45
CA GLU A 29 4.78 -3.17 12.56
C GLU A 29 4.30 -2.88 11.13
N GLY A 30 3.37 -3.68 10.59
CA GLY A 30 2.80 -3.46 9.26
C GLY A 30 2.10 -2.10 9.12
N LEU A 31 1.37 -1.66 10.16
CA LEU A 31 0.77 -0.32 10.20
C LEU A 31 1.84 0.78 10.21
N ALA A 32 2.90 0.62 11.02
CA ALA A 32 4.00 1.59 11.07
C ALA A 32 4.74 1.70 9.73
N VAL A 33 5.00 0.56 9.07
CA VAL A 33 5.59 0.52 7.72
C VAL A 33 4.71 1.24 6.70
N ARG A 34 3.39 1.00 6.74
CA ARG A 34 2.44 1.67 5.86
C ARG A 34 2.47 3.19 6.06
N ASP A 35 2.48 3.65 7.31
CA ASP A 35 2.47 5.08 7.62
C ASP A 35 3.79 5.75 7.18
N SER A 36 4.92 5.05 7.34
CA SER A 36 6.23 5.47 6.81
C SER A 36 6.23 5.58 5.29
N LEU A 37 5.69 4.58 4.57
CA LEU A 37 5.56 4.61 3.11
C LEU A 37 4.67 5.77 2.63
N HIS A 38 3.57 6.05 3.35
CA HIS A 38 2.70 7.18 3.04
C HIS A 38 3.44 8.51 3.18
N ALA A 39 4.23 8.67 4.26
CA ALA A 39 5.06 9.86 4.47
C ALA A 39 6.12 10.05 3.38
N VAL A 40 6.83 8.98 3.00
CA VAL A 40 7.83 9.01 1.91
C VAL A 40 7.16 9.37 0.58
N LEU A 41 6.02 8.76 0.26
CA LEU A 41 5.29 9.05 -0.97
C LEU A 41 4.85 10.53 -1.02
N ASN A 42 4.34 11.06 0.10
CA ASN A 42 3.98 12.47 0.20
C ASN A 42 5.21 13.38 0.01
N MET A 43 6.35 13.03 0.61
CA MET A 43 7.60 13.78 0.45
C MET A 43 8.03 13.82 -1.02
N VAL A 44 7.99 12.68 -1.72
CA VAL A 44 8.33 12.60 -3.14
C VAL A 44 7.38 13.45 -4.00
N LEU A 45 6.07 13.35 -3.77
CA LEU A 45 5.06 14.13 -4.50
C LEU A 45 5.25 15.63 -4.31
N ASN A 46 5.58 16.07 -3.10
CA ASN A 46 5.86 17.48 -2.82
C ASN A 46 7.19 17.94 -3.43
N ALA A 47 8.25 17.12 -3.34
CA ALA A 47 9.55 17.44 -3.92
C ALA A 47 9.53 17.50 -5.46
N LYS A 48 8.54 16.84 -6.08
CA LYS A 48 8.32 16.79 -7.53
C LYS A 48 7.03 17.50 -7.95
N SER A 49 6.56 18.48 -7.17
CA SER A 49 5.27 19.15 -7.39
C SER A 49 5.08 19.66 -8.82
N ASP A 50 6.12 20.28 -9.40
CA ASP A 50 6.04 20.91 -10.71
C ASP A 50 5.96 19.88 -11.83
N GLU A 51 6.71 18.79 -11.69
CA GLU A 51 6.69 17.67 -12.61
C GLU A 51 5.36 16.92 -12.54
N VAL A 52 4.84 16.70 -11.34
CA VAL A 52 3.53 16.10 -11.10
C VAL A 52 2.42 16.97 -11.70
N ALA A 53 2.51 18.30 -11.56
CA ALA A 53 1.56 19.24 -12.16
C ALA A 53 1.64 19.21 -13.70
N ARG A 54 2.86 19.27 -14.27
CA ARG A 54 3.10 19.16 -15.72
C ARG A 54 2.42 17.92 -16.31
N PHE A 55 2.70 16.76 -15.73
CA PHE A 55 2.12 15.51 -16.22
C PHE A 55 0.62 15.40 -15.96
N ALA A 56 0.09 16.00 -14.89
CA ALA A 56 -1.35 16.00 -14.63
C ALA A 56 -2.12 16.75 -15.74
N GLU A 57 -1.59 17.89 -16.19
CA GLU A 57 -2.21 18.75 -17.20
C GLU A 57 -1.93 18.33 -18.65
N ALA A 58 -0.82 17.61 -18.89
CA ALA A 58 -0.44 17.18 -20.24
C ALA A 58 -1.51 16.26 -20.89
N PRO A 59 -2.00 16.57 -22.10
CA PRO A 59 -2.90 15.69 -22.84
C PRO A 59 -2.21 14.35 -23.18
N GLU A 60 -2.88 13.22 -23.00
CA GLU A 60 -2.26 11.91 -23.27
C GLU A 60 -1.80 11.74 -24.72
N ALA A 61 -2.50 12.36 -25.67
CA ALA A 61 -2.15 12.31 -27.09
C ALA A 61 -0.83 13.02 -27.44
N THR A 62 -0.29 13.85 -26.54
CA THR A 62 0.97 14.59 -26.75
C THR A 62 2.16 13.94 -26.05
N LEU A 63 1.95 12.83 -25.33
CA LEU A 63 2.97 12.14 -24.57
C LEU A 63 3.45 10.90 -25.31
N ASP A 64 4.75 10.62 -25.21
CA ASP A 64 5.29 9.34 -25.65
C ASP A 64 4.95 8.20 -24.66
N PRO A 65 5.26 6.93 -24.99
CA PRO A 65 4.94 5.81 -24.10
C PRO A 65 5.58 5.89 -22.70
N GLU A 66 6.80 6.39 -22.58
CA GLU A 66 7.51 6.51 -21.30
C GLU A 66 6.89 7.62 -20.45
N GLU A 67 6.58 8.75 -21.06
CA GLU A 67 5.87 9.86 -20.43
C GLU A 67 4.47 9.49 -19.96
N LEU A 68 3.76 8.63 -20.71
CA LEU A 68 2.46 8.08 -20.29
C LEU A 68 2.59 7.18 -19.05
N GLU A 69 3.64 6.36 -18.97
CA GLU A 69 3.91 5.56 -17.77
C GLU A 69 4.19 6.44 -16.56
N ILE A 70 4.98 7.51 -16.73
CA ILE A 70 5.27 8.47 -15.66
C ILE A 70 3.98 9.18 -15.21
N LYS A 71 3.15 9.67 -16.16
CA LYS A 71 1.84 10.28 -15.85
C LYS A 71 0.96 9.33 -15.03
N ARG A 72 0.87 8.06 -15.43
CA ARG A 72 0.09 7.03 -14.73
C ARG A 72 0.65 6.75 -13.33
N ALA A 73 1.97 6.68 -13.18
CA ALA A 73 2.63 6.50 -11.89
C ALA A 73 2.32 7.66 -10.93
N TRP A 74 2.39 8.91 -11.40
CA TRP A 74 2.02 10.07 -10.58
C TRP A 74 0.54 10.08 -10.19
N ALA A 75 -0.35 9.73 -11.11
CA ALA A 75 -1.77 9.60 -10.81
C ALA A 75 -2.04 8.51 -9.75
N ALA A 76 -1.40 7.35 -9.88
CA ALA A 76 -1.51 6.26 -8.93
C ALA A 76 -0.97 6.63 -7.54
N ALA A 77 0.18 7.31 -7.49
CA ALA A 77 0.78 7.81 -6.25
C ALA A 77 -0.16 8.79 -5.53
N ARG A 78 -0.71 9.77 -6.26
CA ARG A 78 -1.69 10.72 -5.72
C ARG A 78 -2.96 10.04 -5.19
N HIS A 79 -3.47 9.06 -5.92
CA HIS A 79 -4.65 8.30 -5.50
C HIS A 79 -4.37 7.46 -4.25
N ALA A 80 -3.19 6.84 -4.15
CA ALA A 80 -2.79 6.09 -2.96
C ALA A 80 -2.71 7.00 -1.71
N LEU A 81 -2.28 8.25 -1.89
CA LEU A 81 -2.21 9.24 -0.81
C LEU A 81 -3.61 9.74 -0.38
N SER A 82 -4.49 10.01 -1.34
CA SER A 82 -5.84 10.56 -1.07
C SER A 82 -6.86 9.52 -0.62
N ASN A 83 -6.64 8.24 -0.90
CA ASN A 83 -7.48 7.13 -0.45
C ASN A 83 -6.63 5.94 0.05
N PRO A 84 -5.95 6.08 1.21
CA PRO A 84 -5.04 5.07 1.72
C PRO A 84 -5.72 3.73 2.04
N LEU A 85 -7.02 3.74 2.37
CA LEU A 85 -7.80 2.52 2.66
C LEU A 85 -8.38 1.86 1.40
N GLY A 86 -8.78 2.63 0.37
CA GLY A 86 -9.35 2.10 -0.87
C GLY A 86 -8.33 1.52 -1.84
N ALA A 87 -7.09 2.02 -1.83
CA ALA A 87 -6.01 1.48 -2.67
C ALA A 87 -5.54 0.08 -2.20
N ALA A 88 -5.65 -0.22 -0.91
CA ALA A 88 -5.40 -1.57 -0.38
C ALA A 88 -6.46 -2.57 -0.88
N ARG A 89 -7.74 -2.16 -0.89
CA ARG A 89 -8.88 -3.00 -1.31
C ARG A 89 -8.92 -3.26 -2.81
N LYS A 90 -8.46 -2.33 -3.66
CA LYS A 90 -8.36 -2.56 -5.12
C LYS A 90 -7.23 -3.52 -5.50
N ARG A 91 -6.10 -3.52 -4.79
CA ARG A 91 -5.01 -4.49 -5.04
C ARG A 91 -5.40 -5.91 -4.67
N SER A 92 -6.10 -6.12 -3.55
CA SER A 92 -6.62 -7.44 -3.20
C SER A 92 -7.62 -8.00 -4.23
N LEU A 93 -8.39 -7.13 -4.90
CA LEU A 93 -9.35 -7.54 -5.95
C LEU A 93 -8.73 -7.71 -7.34
N ALA A 94 -7.52 -7.20 -7.58
CA ALA A 94 -6.82 -7.37 -8.86
C ALA A 94 -5.91 -8.61 -8.89
N THR A 95 -5.85 -9.37 -7.79
CA THR A 95 -5.03 -10.57 -7.63
C THR A 95 -5.88 -11.85 -7.50
N ASP A 96 -7.19 -11.75 -7.75
CA ASP A 96 -8.13 -12.87 -7.89
C ASP A 96 -8.57 -13.03 -9.36
#